data_AF-A0A8J8JZ41-F1
#
_entry.id   AF-A0A8J8JZ41-F1
#
_cell.length_a   1.000
_cell.length_b   1.000
_cell.length_c   1.000
_cell.angle_alpha   90.00
_cell.angle_beta   90.00
_cell.angle_gamma   90.00
#
_symmetry.space_group_name_H-M   'P 1'
#
loop_
_entity.id
_entity.type
_entity.pdbx_description
1 polymer ?
#
loop_
_entity_poly.entity_id
_entity_poly.type
_entity_poly.pdbx_seq_one_letter_code
_entity_poly.pdbx_strand_id
1 'polypeptide(L)'
;MKTLITIIAFLTLTISAIGQRRVSYRYTEINKTQFDSCVKTSYIIANPQIKKQAGKLTIPVSGKDSKIFKDDNSDENFYEFDYLGIIKGTKLSLVKRTDYNSEEFYLINGLTGTIDTLIGQPVFAQNMRDFACINNPGTDEEQQIQVCEIKNGVIKKRLYLNGKKDTLLENISFIYRNSILTKDNKGKYWQLKFKIGEE
;
A
#
# COMPACT_ATOMS: atom_id res chain seq x y z
N MET A 1 28.67 52.92 6.03
CA MET A 1 27.64 52.55 5.03
C MET A 1 28.33 52.04 3.78
N LYS A 2 27.89 50.89 3.24
CA LYS A 2 28.38 50.26 2.00
C LYS A 2 29.79 49.66 2.21
N THR A 3 30.10 48.38 2.04
CA THR A 3 29.60 47.32 1.17
C THR A 3 30.35 46.07 1.64
N LEU A 4 29.79 45.29 2.58
CA LEU A 4 30.42 44.03 3.01
C LEU A 4 29.40 43.03 3.58
N ILE A 5 28.17 43.11 3.09
CA ILE A 5 27.07 42.19 3.40
C ILE A 5 26.48 41.73 2.07
N THR A 6 27.26 41.07 1.21
CA THR A 6 26.71 40.53 -0.04
C THR A 6 27.54 39.41 -0.71
N ILE A 7 28.38 38.64 0.00
CA ILE A 7 29.09 37.48 -0.61
C ILE A 7 29.14 36.26 0.34
N ILE A 8 28.12 36.07 1.18
CA ILE A 8 27.90 34.79 1.92
C ILE A 8 26.41 34.37 1.81
N ALA A 9 25.79 34.72 0.69
CA ALA A 9 24.45 34.22 0.33
C ALA A 9 24.46 33.45 -1.00
N PHE A 10 25.66 33.08 -1.49
CA PHE A 10 25.84 32.41 -2.78
C PHE A 10 26.35 30.96 -2.65
N LEU A 11 26.39 30.40 -1.44
CA LEU A 11 26.98 29.07 -1.22
C LEU A 11 26.22 28.19 -0.21
N THR A 12 24.89 28.25 -0.19
CA THR A 12 24.06 27.17 0.41
C THR A 12 22.76 26.96 -0.38
N LEU A 13 22.82 27.12 -1.71
CA LEU A 13 21.95 26.33 -2.59
C LEU A 13 22.65 24.99 -2.82
N THR A 14 22.84 24.23 -1.73
CA THR A 14 22.92 22.77 -1.84
C THR A 14 21.54 22.33 -2.31
N ILE A 15 21.40 22.36 -3.62
CA ILE A 15 20.38 21.65 -4.38
C ILE A 15 20.49 20.21 -3.89
N SER A 16 19.70 19.89 -2.86
CA SER A 16 19.28 18.53 -2.61
C SER A 16 18.28 18.23 -3.72
N ALA A 17 18.77 18.13 -4.95
CA ALA A 17 18.09 17.37 -5.98
C ALA A 17 18.10 15.95 -5.44
N ILE A 18 17.08 15.64 -4.65
CA ILE A 18 16.73 14.26 -4.32
C ILE A 18 16.50 13.64 -5.68
N GLY A 19 17.50 12.91 -6.18
CA GLY A 19 17.43 12.23 -7.46
C GLY A 19 16.19 11.36 -7.42
N GLN A 20 15.16 11.73 -8.19
CA GLN A 20 13.97 10.90 -8.32
C GLN A 20 14.44 9.59 -8.94
N ARG A 21 14.46 8.51 -8.14
CA ARG A 21 14.89 7.18 -8.61
C ARG A 21 14.18 6.88 -9.92
N ARG A 22 14.94 6.67 -10.99
CA ARG A 22 14.36 6.35 -12.29
C ARG A 22 13.68 4.99 -12.18
N VAL A 23 12.36 4.98 -12.31
CA VAL A 23 11.58 3.74 -12.40
C VAL A 23 11.28 3.48 -13.87
N SER A 24 11.58 2.28 -14.34
CA SER A 24 11.17 1.81 -15.66
C SER A 24 10.27 0.60 -15.49
N TYR A 25 9.20 0.51 -16.28
CA TYR A 25 8.29 -0.62 -16.22
C TYR A 25 7.62 -0.88 -17.56
N ARG A 26 7.17 -2.12 -17.75
CA ARG A 26 6.46 -2.55 -18.96
C ARG A 26 5.37 -3.55 -18.62
N TYR A 27 4.25 -3.44 -19.33
CA TYR A 27 3.19 -4.43 -19.33
C TYR A 27 3.40 -5.39 -20.51
N THR A 28 3.32 -6.69 -20.24
CA THR A 28 3.33 -7.74 -21.26
C THR A 28 2.07 -8.57 -21.07
N GLU A 29 1.29 -8.74 -22.15
CA GLU A 29 0.11 -9.62 -22.10
C GLU A 29 0.58 -11.06 -21.88
N ILE A 30 -0.10 -11.79 -21.00
CA ILE A 30 0.16 -13.19 -20.69
C ILE A 30 -1.13 -13.99 -20.84
N ASN A 31 -1.01 -15.31 -20.99
CA ASN A 31 -2.20 -16.16 -21.02
C ASN A 31 -2.70 -16.49 -19.60
N LYS A 32 -3.94 -16.98 -19.53
CA LYS A 32 -4.59 -17.37 -18.27
C LYS A 32 -3.79 -18.44 -17.51
N THR A 33 -3.21 -19.42 -18.20
CA THR A 33 -2.41 -20.49 -17.56
C THR A 33 -1.18 -19.92 -16.83
N GLN A 34 -0.49 -18.94 -17.42
CA GLN A 34 0.62 -18.25 -16.78
C GLN A 34 0.16 -17.46 -15.56
N PHE A 35 -1.00 -16.81 -15.65
CA PHE A 35 -1.60 -16.08 -14.52
C PHE A 35 -2.00 -17.02 -13.37
N ASP A 36 -2.66 -18.14 -13.68
CA ASP A 36 -3.15 -19.13 -12.73
C ASP A 36 -2.05 -20.02 -12.14
N SER A 37 -0.88 -20.09 -12.79
CA SER A 37 0.28 -20.86 -12.28
C SER A 37 0.77 -20.38 -10.91
N CYS A 38 0.35 -19.19 -10.49
CA CYS A 38 0.73 -18.60 -9.22
C CYS A 38 -0.23 -19.01 -8.09
N VAL A 39 0.32 -19.62 -7.03
CA VAL A 39 -0.45 -19.97 -5.83
C VAL A 39 -0.74 -18.69 -5.04
N LYS A 40 -2.03 -18.33 -4.94
CA LYS A 40 -2.48 -17.21 -4.10
C LYS A 40 -2.04 -17.46 -2.66
N THR A 41 -1.26 -16.54 -2.10
CA THR A 41 -0.75 -16.69 -0.74
C THR A 41 -1.80 -16.21 0.25
N SER A 42 -2.30 -17.11 1.11
CA SER A 42 -3.08 -16.67 2.27
C SER A 42 -2.15 -15.96 3.24
N TYR A 43 -2.38 -14.65 3.40
CA TYR A 43 -1.50 -13.76 4.16
C TYR A 43 -2.12 -13.28 5.48
N ILE A 44 -3.41 -13.51 5.68
CA ILE A 44 -4.16 -13.08 6.86
C ILE A 44 -4.36 -14.25 7.82
N ILE A 45 -4.12 -14.01 9.09
CA ILE A 45 -4.49 -14.90 10.19
C ILE A 45 -5.51 -14.16 11.06
N ALA A 46 -6.66 -14.78 11.31
CA ALA A 46 -7.65 -14.23 12.23
C ALA A 46 -7.08 -14.16 13.65
N ASN A 47 -7.30 -13.05 14.34
CA ASN A 47 -7.01 -12.93 15.77
C ASN A 47 -8.33 -12.92 16.55
N PRO A 48 -8.73 -14.04 17.20
CA PRO A 48 -10.01 -14.13 17.88
C PRO A 48 -10.14 -13.19 19.09
N GLN A 49 -9.02 -12.62 19.57
CA GLN A 49 -9.00 -11.67 20.67
C GLN A 49 -9.38 -10.25 20.24
N ILE A 50 -9.25 -9.92 18.96
CA ILE A 50 -9.65 -8.62 18.43
C ILE A 50 -11.06 -8.76 17.87
N LYS A 51 -12.02 -8.13 18.54
CA LYS A 51 -13.41 -8.06 18.10
C LYS A 51 -13.86 -6.62 18.09
N LYS A 52 -14.67 -6.27 17.09
CA LYS A 52 -15.36 -5.00 17.02
C LYS A 52 -16.46 -4.96 18.10
N GLN A 53 -16.58 -3.83 18.79
CA GLN A 53 -17.54 -3.63 19.87
C GLN A 53 -18.32 -2.35 19.62
N ALA A 54 -19.63 -2.46 19.36
CA ALA A 54 -20.59 -1.34 19.31
C ALA A 54 -20.06 -0.08 18.62
N GLY A 55 -19.68 -0.18 17.34
CA GLY A 55 -19.18 0.97 16.57
C GLY A 55 -17.73 1.37 16.87
N LYS A 56 -16.96 0.50 17.54
CA LYS A 56 -15.55 0.77 17.89
C LYS A 56 -14.69 -0.46 17.65
N LEU A 57 -13.55 -0.26 17.02
CA LEU A 57 -12.50 -1.24 16.86
C LEU A 57 -11.29 -0.86 17.71
N THR A 58 -10.83 -1.78 18.55
CA THR A 58 -9.66 -1.58 19.41
C THR A 58 -8.56 -2.56 19.02
N ILE A 59 -7.41 -2.03 18.60
CA ILE A 59 -6.22 -2.80 18.23
C ILE A 59 -5.18 -2.68 19.36
N PRO A 60 -4.87 -3.76 20.09
CA PRO A 60 -3.88 -3.72 21.16
C PRO A 60 -2.47 -3.46 20.62
N VAL A 61 -1.69 -2.67 21.35
CA VAL A 61 -0.27 -2.41 21.08
C VAL A 61 0.55 -2.83 22.30
N SER A 62 1.61 -3.61 22.10
CA SER A 62 2.40 -4.17 23.19
C SER A 62 3.11 -3.07 23.98
N GLY A 63 2.86 -3.04 25.30
CA GLY A 63 3.48 -2.07 26.21
C GLY A 63 3.05 -0.61 25.99
N LYS A 64 1.97 -0.37 25.24
CA LYS A 64 1.44 0.97 24.93
C LYS A 64 -0.09 0.96 24.94
N ASP A 65 -0.67 2.15 24.87
CA ASP A 65 -2.11 2.31 24.67
C ASP A 65 -2.55 1.70 23.34
N SER A 66 -3.72 1.05 23.38
CA SER A 66 -4.36 0.50 22.19
C SER A 66 -4.73 1.59 21.18
N LYS A 67 -4.69 1.25 19.89
CA LYS A 67 -5.28 2.09 18.85
C LYS A 67 -6.78 1.88 18.80
N ILE A 68 -7.51 2.99 18.89
CA ILE A 68 -8.97 3.00 18.91
C ILE A 68 -9.46 3.67 17.64
N PHE A 69 -10.26 2.95 16.87
CA PHE A 69 -11.01 3.46 15.73
C PHE A 69 -12.48 3.45 16.11
N LYS A 70 -13.17 4.55 15.85
CA LYS A 70 -14.60 4.68 16.09
C LYS A 70 -15.26 4.82 14.74
N ASP A 71 -16.35 4.11 14.53
CA ASP A 71 -17.21 4.29 13.37
C ASP A 71 -17.98 5.61 13.52
N ASP A 72 -18.42 6.12 12.39
CA ASP A 72 -19.41 7.17 12.29
C ASP A 72 -20.55 6.62 11.43
N ASN A 73 -21.75 6.54 12.01
CA ASN A 73 -22.93 6.03 11.32
C ASN A 73 -23.91 7.16 10.96
N SER A 74 -23.46 8.42 11.00
CA SER A 74 -24.26 9.56 10.55
C SER A 74 -24.36 9.61 9.03
N ASP A 75 -25.47 10.13 8.53
CA ASP A 75 -25.69 10.27 7.09
C ASP A 75 -24.68 11.23 6.43
N GLU A 76 -24.12 12.18 7.19
CA GLU A 76 -23.19 13.18 6.68
C GLU A 76 -21.74 12.68 6.60
N ASN A 77 -21.33 11.80 7.53
CA ASN A 77 -19.92 11.41 7.70
C ASN A 77 -19.74 9.89 7.84
N PHE A 78 -20.60 9.08 7.23
CA PHE A 78 -20.53 7.64 7.38
C PHE A 78 -19.14 7.06 7.09
N TYR A 79 -18.59 6.32 8.05
CA TYR A 79 -17.49 5.40 7.82
C TYR A 79 -17.44 4.31 8.89
N GLU A 80 -17.01 3.13 8.47
CA GLU A 80 -16.95 1.93 9.30
C GLU A 80 -15.55 1.30 9.27
N PHE A 81 -15.03 0.90 10.44
CA PHE A 81 -13.75 0.19 10.55
C PHE A 81 -13.93 -1.32 10.77
N ASP A 82 -13.27 -2.11 9.94
CA ASP A 82 -13.24 -3.58 10.03
C ASP A 82 -11.84 -4.09 10.28
N TYR A 83 -11.74 -5.07 11.18
CA TYR A 83 -10.51 -5.80 11.39
C TYR A 83 -10.44 -7.00 10.45
N LEU A 84 -9.45 -7.00 9.55
CA LEU A 84 -9.28 -8.09 8.60
C LEU A 84 -8.41 -9.22 9.16
N GLY A 85 -7.46 -8.92 10.05
CA GLY A 85 -6.62 -9.92 10.71
C GLY A 85 -5.17 -9.47 10.89
N ILE A 86 -4.29 -10.41 11.24
CA ILE A 86 -2.84 -10.18 11.34
C ILE A 86 -2.16 -10.69 10.08
N ILE A 87 -1.20 -9.94 9.57
CA ILE A 87 -0.32 -10.41 8.49
C ILE A 87 0.59 -11.53 9.00
N LYS A 88 0.48 -12.71 8.39
CA LYS A 88 1.20 -13.93 8.75
C LYS A 88 2.70 -13.69 8.95
N GLY A 89 3.24 -14.18 10.06
CA GLY A 89 4.66 -14.04 10.39
C GLY A 89 5.08 -12.64 10.84
N THR A 90 4.12 -11.73 11.08
CA THR A 90 4.40 -10.37 11.56
C THR A 90 3.52 -10.00 12.76
N LYS A 91 3.70 -8.78 13.29
CA LYS A 91 2.81 -8.15 14.27
C LYS A 91 1.97 -7.02 13.66
N LEU A 92 1.78 -7.03 12.34
CA LEU A 92 1.00 -6.02 11.63
C LEU A 92 -0.46 -6.47 11.56
N SER A 93 -1.35 -5.65 12.11
CA SER A 93 -2.80 -5.79 11.99
C SER A 93 -3.28 -5.05 10.75
N LEU A 94 -4.09 -5.70 9.91
CA LEU A 94 -4.75 -5.06 8.78
C LEU A 94 -6.16 -4.63 9.19
N VAL A 95 -6.45 -3.36 9.00
CA VAL A 95 -7.76 -2.74 9.23
C VAL A 95 -8.22 -2.12 7.92
N LYS A 96 -9.50 -2.29 7.60
CA LYS A 96 -10.19 -1.61 6.51
C LYS A 96 -11.06 -0.51 7.08
N ARG A 97 -11.12 0.64 6.42
CA ARG A 97 -12.14 1.67 6.62
C ARG A 97 -12.97 1.73 5.34
N THR A 98 -14.27 1.62 5.49
CA THR A 98 -15.23 1.74 4.41
C THR A 98 -15.98 3.05 4.61
N ASP A 99 -16.09 3.89 3.60
CA ASP A 99 -17.06 4.99 3.55
C ASP A 99 -18.05 4.77 2.40
N TYR A 100 -18.89 5.76 2.09
CA TYR A 100 -19.91 5.61 1.04
C TYR A 100 -19.36 5.24 -0.33
N ASN A 101 -18.16 5.70 -0.68
CA ASN A 101 -17.63 5.64 -2.04
C ASN A 101 -16.22 5.05 -2.13
N SER A 102 -15.58 4.78 -1.00
CA SER A 102 -14.17 4.43 -0.94
C SER A 102 -13.86 3.41 0.15
N GLU A 103 -12.76 2.71 -0.05
CA GLU A 103 -12.15 1.84 0.95
C GLU A 103 -10.70 2.26 1.17
N GLU A 104 -10.33 2.48 2.43
CA GLU A 104 -8.96 2.72 2.85
C GLU A 104 -8.45 1.53 3.68
N PHE A 105 -7.16 1.23 3.58
CA PHE A 105 -6.54 0.12 4.30
C PHE A 105 -5.38 0.62 5.15
N TYR A 106 -5.30 0.12 6.38
CA TYR A 106 -4.29 0.50 7.36
C TYR A 106 -3.54 -0.73 7.85
N LEU A 107 -2.21 -0.67 7.85
CA LEU A 107 -1.35 -1.61 8.58
C LEU A 107 -0.93 -0.97 9.90
N ILE A 108 -1.37 -1.56 11.01
CA ILE A 108 -1.01 -1.13 12.36
C ILE A 108 0.06 -2.05 12.92
N ASN A 109 1.22 -1.49 13.26
CA ASN A 109 2.28 -2.23 13.93
C ASN A 109 1.94 -2.43 15.41
N GLY A 110 1.66 -3.67 15.82
CA GLY A 110 1.29 -4.03 17.18
C GLY A 110 2.41 -3.90 18.22
N LEU A 111 3.65 -3.55 17.83
CA LEU A 111 4.75 -3.24 18.75
C LEU A 111 4.95 -1.73 18.90
N THR A 112 4.92 -0.98 17.81
CA THR A 112 5.21 0.46 17.83
C THR A 112 3.97 1.32 17.95
N GLY A 113 2.82 0.83 17.48
CA GLY A 113 1.59 1.58 17.28
C GLY A 113 1.58 2.44 16.01
N THR A 114 2.61 2.33 15.15
CA THR A 114 2.67 3.04 13.86
C THR A 114 1.55 2.56 12.95
N ILE A 115 0.95 3.49 12.19
CA ILE A 115 -0.11 3.21 11.23
C ILE A 115 0.40 3.62 9.86
N ASP A 116 0.41 2.66 8.92
CA ASP A 116 0.74 2.88 7.52
C ASP A 116 -0.52 2.76 6.67
N THR A 117 -0.90 3.86 5.99
CA THR A 117 -2.02 3.87 5.04
C THR A 117 -1.59 3.28 3.70
N LEU A 118 -2.44 2.42 3.15
CA LEU A 118 -2.29 1.77 1.85
C LEU A 118 -3.35 2.30 0.88
N ILE A 119 -3.00 2.38 -0.41
CA ILE A 119 -3.92 2.86 -1.45
C ILE A 119 -5.01 1.85 -1.85
N GLY A 120 -4.98 0.66 -1.26
CA GLY A 120 -5.91 -0.43 -1.57
C GLY A 120 -5.55 -1.70 -0.82
N GLN A 121 -6.33 -2.77 -1.03
CA GLN A 121 -6.11 -4.03 -0.34
C GLN A 121 -4.73 -4.63 -0.71
N PRO A 122 -3.90 -5.04 0.27
CA PRO A 122 -2.60 -5.59 -0.03
C PRO A 122 -2.69 -7.00 -0.58
N VAL A 123 -1.79 -7.31 -1.53
CA VAL A 123 -1.53 -8.67 -2.01
C VAL A 123 -0.07 -8.98 -1.72
N PHE A 124 0.18 -10.04 -0.95
CA PHE A 124 1.51 -10.41 -0.50
C PHE A 124 2.18 -11.41 -1.43
N ALA A 125 3.49 -11.23 -1.63
CA ALA A 125 4.35 -12.26 -2.18
C ALA A 125 4.51 -13.44 -1.20
N GLN A 126 4.92 -14.60 -1.71
CA GLN A 126 5.15 -15.80 -0.89
C GLN A 126 6.17 -15.60 0.25
N ASN A 127 7.12 -14.68 0.07
CA ASN A 127 8.11 -14.35 1.09
C ASN A 127 7.54 -13.55 2.28
N MET A 128 6.26 -13.14 2.20
CA MET A 128 5.55 -12.32 3.21
C MET A 128 6.22 -10.99 3.54
N ARG A 129 7.19 -10.55 2.72
CA ARG A 129 7.93 -9.30 2.88
C ARG A 129 7.53 -8.29 1.82
N ASP A 130 7.45 -8.70 0.57
CA ASP A 130 7.00 -7.83 -0.52
C ASP A 130 5.47 -7.90 -0.65
N PHE A 131 4.86 -6.76 -0.91
CA PHE A 131 3.44 -6.68 -1.25
C PHE A 131 3.16 -5.48 -2.15
N ALA A 132 2.00 -5.46 -2.79
CA ALA A 132 1.51 -4.29 -3.49
C ALA A 132 0.01 -4.15 -3.30
N CYS A 133 -0.43 -2.92 -3.50
CA CYS A 133 -1.80 -2.50 -3.47
C CYS A 133 -2.12 -1.82 -4.79
N ILE A 134 -3.37 -1.92 -5.23
CA ILE A 134 -3.88 -1.13 -6.34
C ILE A 134 -5.04 -0.31 -5.82
N ASN A 135 -5.10 0.97 -6.17
CA ASN A 135 -6.28 1.77 -5.87
C ASN A 135 -7.43 1.40 -6.81
N ASN A 136 -8.65 1.66 -6.34
CA ASN A 136 -9.82 1.69 -7.18
C ASN A 136 -10.13 3.17 -7.47
N PRO A 137 -9.59 3.74 -8.56
CA PRO A 137 -9.74 5.17 -8.80
C PRO A 137 -11.21 5.54 -9.03
N GLY A 138 -11.62 6.68 -8.49
CA GLY A 138 -12.84 7.36 -8.91
C GLY A 138 -12.69 7.95 -10.32
N THR A 139 -13.70 8.69 -10.77
CA THR A 139 -13.76 9.24 -12.14
C THR A 139 -12.58 10.16 -12.50
N ASP A 140 -11.97 10.81 -11.51
CA ASP A 140 -10.95 11.86 -11.69
C ASP A 140 -9.54 11.43 -11.25
N GLU A 141 -9.34 10.16 -10.88
CA GLU A 141 -8.06 9.67 -10.38
C GLU A 141 -7.39 8.70 -11.35
N GLU A 142 -6.06 8.81 -11.49
CA GLU A 142 -5.31 7.78 -12.21
C GLU A 142 -5.19 6.51 -11.36
N GLN A 143 -5.27 5.35 -12.01
CA GLN A 143 -4.96 4.10 -11.35
C GLN A 143 -3.46 4.04 -11.02
N GLN A 144 -3.14 3.66 -9.79
CA GLN A 144 -1.80 3.53 -9.25
C GLN A 144 -1.62 2.17 -8.57
N ILE A 145 -0.40 1.66 -8.64
CA ILE A 145 0.04 0.46 -7.94
C ILE A 145 1.14 0.88 -6.96
N GLN A 146 0.88 0.72 -5.67
CA GLN A 146 1.84 0.95 -4.60
C GLN A 146 2.60 -0.34 -4.34
N VAL A 147 3.93 -0.33 -4.47
CA VAL A 147 4.78 -1.49 -4.14
C VAL A 147 5.52 -1.22 -2.84
N CYS A 148 5.47 -2.17 -1.91
CA CYS A 148 6.01 -2.06 -0.56
C CYS A 148 6.87 -3.27 -0.17
N GLU A 149 7.74 -3.06 0.80
CA GLU A 149 8.53 -4.11 1.47
C GLU A 149 8.44 -3.94 2.99
N ILE A 150 8.24 -5.05 3.70
CA ILE A 150 8.36 -5.11 5.16
C ILE A 150 9.82 -5.39 5.51
N LYS A 151 10.45 -4.44 6.22
CA LYS A 151 11.81 -4.60 6.75
C LYS A 151 11.80 -4.31 8.25
N ASN A 152 12.16 -5.31 9.05
CA ASN A 152 12.20 -5.22 10.51
C ASN A 152 10.88 -4.70 11.13
N GLY A 153 9.74 -5.14 10.58
CA GLY A 153 8.40 -4.72 11.03
C GLY A 153 8.00 -3.31 10.58
N VAL A 154 8.82 -2.61 9.80
CA VAL A 154 8.51 -1.30 9.22
C VAL A 154 8.12 -1.48 7.76
N ILE A 155 7.07 -0.77 7.34
CA ILE A 155 6.65 -0.72 5.93
C ILE A 155 7.51 0.30 5.20
N LYS A 156 8.25 -0.15 4.20
CA LYS A 156 8.97 0.71 3.26
C LYS A 156 8.23 0.76 1.94
N LYS A 157 7.70 1.94 1.58
CA LYS A 157 7.19 2.21 0.24
C LYS A 157 8.36 2.19 -0.74
N ARG A 158 8.36 1.25 -1.69
CA ARG A 158 9.45 1.10 -2.68
C ARG A 158 9.25 2.05 -3.85
N LEU A 159 8.02 2.15 -4.37
CA LEU A 159 7.64 2.98 -5.51
C LEU A 159 6.13 2.96 -5.73
N TYR A 160 5.68 3.86 -6.59
CA TYR A 160 4.36 3.86 -7.23
C TYR A 160 4.54 3.62 -8.73
N LEU A 161 3.67 2.81 -9.33
CA LEU A 161 3.57 2.61 -10.78
C LEU A 161 2.21 3.08 -11.25
N ASN A 162 2.13 3.64 -12.46
CA ASN A 162 0.83 3.91 -13.04
C ASN A 162 0.20 2.61 -13.54
N GLY A 163 -1.13 2.57 -13.48
CA GLY A 163 -1.94 1.56 -14.12
C GLY A 163 -1.70 1.49 -15.62
N LYS A 164 -2.31 0.50 -16.26
CA LYS A 164 -2.18 0.33 -17.70
C LYS A 164 -3.08 1.35 -18.41
N LYS A 165 -2.56 2.03 -19.44
CA LYS A 165 -3.37 2.94 -20.26
C LYS A 165 -4.55 2.20 -20.92
N ASP A 166 -5.68 2.90 -21.04
CA ASP A 166 -6.89 2.47 -21.75
C ASP A 166 -7.60 1.23 -21.15
N THR A 167 -7.27 0.87 -19.92
CA THR A 167 -7.93 -0.23 -19.19
C THR A 167 -7.76 -0.06 -17.69
N LEU A 168 -8.69 -0.61 -16.90
CA LEU A 168 -8.54 -0.66 -15.44
C LEU A 168 -8.08 -2.04 -15.03
N LEU A 169 -7.05 -2.11 -14.20
CA LEU A 169 -6.63 -3.34 -13.57
C LEU A 169 -7.58 -3.64 -12.40
N GLU A 170 -8.22 -4.80 -12.39
CA GLU A 170 -9.20 -5.16 -11.36
C GLU A 170 -8.54 -5.80 -10.13
N ASN A 171 -7.48 -6.57 -10.34
CA ASN A 171 -6.92 -7.41 -9.29
C ASN A 171 -5.45 -7.73 -9.53
N ILE A 172 -4.66 -7.64 -8.46
CA ILE A 172 -3.31 -8.20 -8.38
C ILE A 172 -3.43 -9.65 -7.90
N SER A 173 -3.05 -10.62 -8.73
CA SER A 173 -3.06 -12.03 -8.30
C SER A 173 -1.80 -12.42 -7.56
N PHE A 174 -0.65 -11.91 -8.00
CA PHE A 174 0.63 -12.35 -7.48
C PHE A 174 1.72 -11.31 -7.64
N ILE A 175 2.69 -11.35 -6.72
CA ILE A 175 3.84 -10.45 -6.70
C ILE A 175 5.13 -11.24 -6.57
N TYR A 176 6.05 -10.90 -7.45
CA TYR A 176 7.47 -11.13 -7.33
C TYR A 176 8.14 -9.81 -6.97
N ARG A 177 9.37 -9.86 -6.47
CA ARG A 177 10.13 -8.67 -6.04
C ARG A 177 10.08 -7.50 -7.04
N ASN A 178 10.15 -7.79 -8.34
CA ASN A 178 10.18 -6.79 -9.42
C ASN A 178 9.14 -7.07 -10.53
N SER A 179 8.09 -7.85 -10.22
CA SER A 179 7.04 -8.16 -11.18
C SER A 179 5.69 -8.40 -10.51
N ILE A 180 4.61 -7.97 -11.15
CA ILE A 180 3.24 -8.13 -10.67
C ILE A 180 2.42 -8.80 -11.77
N LEU A 181 1.58 -9.78 -11.40
CA LEU A 181 0.59 -10.37 -12.29
C LEU A 181 -0.78 -9.78 -11.97
N THR A 182 -1.46 -9.27 -12.98
CA THR A 182 -2.74 -8.55 -12.83
C THR A 182 -3.72 -8.96 -13.91
N LYS A 183 -5.01 -8.86 -13.60
CA LYS A 183 -6.12 -8.99 -14.55
C LYS A 183 -6.74 -7.61 -14.78
N ASP A 184 -7.15 -7.30 -16.01
CA ASP A 184 -7.91 -6.08 -16.31
C ASP A 184 -9.42 -6.32 -16.43
N ASN A 185 -10.16 -5.22 -16.49
CA ASN A 185 -11.61 -5.18 -16.64
C ASN A 185 -12.13 -5.63 -18.01
N LYS A 186 -11.23 -5.99 -18.94
CA LYS A 186 -11.54 -6.58 -20.24
C LYS A 186 -11.26 -8.08 -20.27
N GLY A 187 -10.90 -8.68 -19.14
CA GLY A 187 -10.62 -10.10 -19.03
C GLY A 187 -9.23 -10.52 -19.51
N LYS A 188 -8.33 -9.57 -19.78
CA LYS A 188 -6.95 -9.84 -20.17
C LYS A 188 -6.04 -9.92 -18.94
N TYR A 189 -4.92 -10.63 -19.12
CA TYR A 189 -3.94 -10.85 -18.07
C TYR A 189 -2.61 -10.20 -18.45
N TRP A 190 -1.96 -9.58 -17.47
CA TRP A 190 -0.75 -8.83 -17.69
C TRP A 190 0.32 -9.21 -16.68
N GLN A 191 1.56 -9.26 -17.17
CA GLN A 191 2.75 -9.20 -16.34
C GLN A 191 3.34 -7.78 -16.42
N LEU A 192 3.32 -7.08 -15.29
CA LEU A 192 4.02 -5.82 -15.10
C LEU A 192 5.43 -6.12 -14.56
N LYS A 193 6.48 -5.86 -15.34
CA LYS A 193 7.87 -5.94 -14.87
C LYS A 193 8.41 -4.53 -14.65
N PHE A 194 9.09 -4.30 -13.54
CA PHE A 194 9.65 -2.99 -13.21
C PHE A 194 11.10 -3.09 -12.71
N LYS A 195 11.85 -2.01 -12.88
CA LYS A 195 13.22 -1.84 -12.36
C LYS A 195 13.32 -0.48 -11.68
N ILE A 196 13.99 -0.46 -10.54
CA ILE A 196 14.31 0.75 -9.77
C ILE A 196 15.77 1.05 -10.05
N GLY A 197 16.08 2.23 -10.61
CA GLY A 197 17.45 2.70 -10.75
C GLY A 197 18.11 2.94 -9.39
N GLU A 198 19.44 2.95 -9.37
CA GLU A 198 20.22 3.36 -8.21
C GLU A 198 20.10 4.88 -7.99
N GLU A 199 20.27 5.31 -6.74
CA GLU A 199 20.33 6.73 -6.35
C GLU A 199 21.68 7.33 -6.70
#